data_AF-A0A2M9XXT5-F1
#
_entry.id   AF-A0A2M9XXT5-F1
#
_cell.length_a   1.000
_cell.length_b   1.000
_cell.length_c   1.000
_cell.angle_alpha   90.00
_cell.angle_beta   90.00
_cell.angle_gamma   90.00
#
_symmetry.space_group_name_H-M   'P 1'
#
loop_
_entity.id
_entity.type
_entity.pdbx_description
1 polymer ?
#
loop_
_entity_poly.entity_id
_entity_poly.type
_entity_poly.pdbx_seq_one_letter_code
_entity_poly.pdbx_strand_id
1 'polypeptide(L)'
;MNSKNPKKWEQLLNDSDFESRLVRSTKTRVRIEKTKRRVYVSVVATAFVFSLLFLNQFVVEPSELTTNINYLVEELSSESIVSLSMD
;
A
#
# COMPACT_ATOMS: atom_id res chain seq x y z
N MET A 1 -42.85 -0.88 25.55
CA MET A 1 -41.43 -0.51 25.68
C MET A 1 -41.04 -0.59 27.15
N ASN A 2 -40.38 -1.67 27.56
CA ASN A 2 -40.03 -1.93 28.97
C ASN A 2 -38.58 -1.48 29.19
N SER A 3 -38.37 -0.28 29.76
CA SER A 3 -37.03 0.23 30.05
C SER A 3 -36.43 -0.58 31.20
N LYS A 4 -35.62 -1.58 30.88
CA LYS A 4 -35.00 -2.50 31.85
C LYS A 4 -34.06 -1.84 32.89
N ASN A 5 -33.95 -0.51 32.99
CA ASN A 5 -32.98 0.13 33.89
C ASN A 5 -33.28 1.61 34.23
N PRO A 6 -34.40 1.95 34.87
CA PRO A 6 -34.65 3.32 35.35
C PRO A 6 -33.60 3.74 36.40
N LYS A 7 -33.22 2.84 37.31
CA LYS A 7 -32.22 3.09 38.36
C LYS A 7 -30.83 3.44 37.82
N LYS A 8 -30.50 3.03 36.59
CA LYS A 8 -29.17 3.27 36.00
C LYS A 8 -28.99 4.73 35.59
N TRP A 9 -30.05 5.41 35.16
CA TRP A 9 -29.98 6.82 34.76
C TRP A 9 -29.80 7.74 35.96
N GLU A 10 -30.52 7.47 37.05
CA GLU A 10 -30.34 8.19 38.32
C GLU A 10 -28.93 8.01 38.88
N GLN A 11 -28.40 6.79 38.78
CA GLN A 11 -27.04 6.48 39.24
C GLN A 11 -25.95 7.16 38.39
N LEU A 12 -26.18 7.34 37.09
CA LEU A 12 -25.28 8.05 36.19
C LEU A 12 -25.35 9.57 36.37
N LEU A 13 -26.52 10.12 36.73
CA LEU A 13 -26.70 11.54 37.07
C LEU A 13 -26.08 11.89 38.42
N ASN A 14 -26.01 10.93 39.34
CA ASN A 14 -25.39 11.09 40.66
C ASN A 14 -23.86 10.82 40.65
N ASP A 15 -23.32 10.32 39.53
CA ASP A 15 -21.89 10.06 39.35
C ASP A 15 -21.21 11.33 38.82
N SER A 16 -20.53 12.06 39.71
CA SER A 16 -19.81 13.30 39.38
C SER A 16 -18.68 13.10 38.36
N ASP A 17 -18.20 11.87 38.20
CA ASP A 17 -17.13 11.49 37.27
C ASP A 17 -17.65 10.92 35.95
N PHE A 18 -18.97 10.93 35.73
CA PHE A 18 -19.56 10.39 34.51
C PHE A 18 -19.04 11.11 33.25
N GLU A 19 -19.06 12.45 33.26
CA GLU A 19 -18.56 13.26 32.14
C GLU A 19 -17.07 13.04 31.91
N SER A 20 -16.29 12.95 32.98
CA SER A 20 -14.84 12.78 32.91
C SER A 20 -14.48 11.43 32.27
N ARG A 21 -15.23 10.36 32.60
CA ARG A 21 -15.10 9.03 31.98
C ARG A 21 -15.53 9.03 30.52
N LEU A 22 -16.61 9.73 30.19
CA LEU A 22 -17.10 9.83 28.81
C LEU A 22 -16.11 10.57 27.92
N VAL A 23 -15.57 11.69 28.40
CA VAL A 23 -14.53 12.47 27.72
C VAL A 23 -13.26 11.63 27.53
N ARG A 24 -12.81 10.91 28.57
CA ARG A 24 -11.63 10.03 28.46
C ARG A 24 -11.84 8.92 27.43
N SER A 25 -13.00 8.25 27.46
CA SER A 25 -13.36 7.19 26.51
C SER A 25 -13.43 7.70 25.06
N THR A 26 -14.03 8.86 24.83
CA THR A 26 -14.11 9.45 23.50
C THR A 26 -12.72 9.88 23.01
N LYS A 27 -11.91 10.51 23.88
CA LYS A 27 -10.56 10.94 23.56
C LYS A 27 -9.63 9.77 23.22
N THR A 28 -9.74 8.64 23.93
CA THR A 28 -8.96 7.44 23.62
C THR A 28 -9.39 6.82 22.30
N ARG A 29 -10.70 6.72 22.02
CA ARG A 29 -11.23 6.23 20.73
C ARG A 29 -10.73 7.07 19.55
N VAL A 30 -10.86 8.39 19.63
CA VAL A 30 -10.40 9.30 18.57
C VAL A 30 -8.88 9.21 18.38
N ARG A 31 -8.11 9.06 19.48
CA ARG A 31 -6.65 8.89 19.38
C ARG A 31 -6.30 7.58 18.67
N ILE A 32 -6.97 6.49 19.02
CA ILE A 32 -6.74 5.17 18.39
C ILE A 32 -7.07 5.23 16.90
N GLU A 33 -8.21 5.81 16.52
CA GLU A 33 -8.61 5.95 15.12
C GLU A 33 -7.64 6.84 14.31
N LYS A 34 -7.20 7.96 14.88
CA LYS A 34 -6.18 8.82 14.24
C LYS A 34 -4.86 8.08 14.03
N THR A 35 -4.41 7.31 15.01
CA THR A 35 -3.18 6.51 14.88
C THR A 35 -3.33 5.43 13.82
N LYS A 36 -4.45 4.69 13.80
CA LYS A 36 -4.74 3.69 12.77
C LYS A 36 -4.69 4.31 11.38
N ARG A 37 -5.38 5.43 11.16
CA ARG A 37 -5.39 6.13 9.87
C ARG A 37 -3.99 6.56 9.44
N ARG A 38 -3.17 7.08 10.36
CA ARG A 38 -1.78 7.47 10.07
C ARG A 38 -0.93 6.26 9.65
N VAL A 39 -1.07 5.11 10.32
CA VAL A 39 -0.37 3.87 9.96
C VAL A 39 -0.79 3.37 8.58
N TYR A 40 -2.09 3.36 8.28
CA TYR A 40 -2.56 2.98 6.95
C TYR A 40 -2.01 3.89 5.85
N VAL A 41 -2.07 5.22 6.06
CA VAL A 41 -1.52 6.18 5.10
C VAL A 41 -0.01 5.98 4.93
N SER A 42 0.74 5.75 6.01
CA SER A 42 2.18 5.53 5.89
C SER A 42 2.49 4.25 5.12
N VAL A 43 1.80 3.15 5.41
CA VAL A 43 2.02 1.85 4.72
C VAL A 43 1.69 1.96 3.25
N VAL A 44 0.57 2.59 2.89
CA VAL A 44 0.19 2.80 1.49
C VAL A 44 1.21 3.69 0.78
N ALA A 45 1.68 4.75 1.43
CA ALA A 45 2.70 5.63 0.86
C ALA A 45 4.04 4.92 0.64
N THR A 46 4.52 4.12 1.59
CA THR A 46 5.76 3.34 1.39
C THR A 46 5.60 2.29 0.30
N ALA A 47 4.48 1.57 0.26
CA ALA A 47 4.20 0.60 -0.79
C ALA A 47 4.17 1.26 -2.19
N PHE A 48 3.57 2.45 -2.29
CA PHE A 48 3.52 3.21 -3.54
C PHE A 48 4.90 3.67 -4.01
N VAL A 49 5.72 4.24 -3.11
CA VAL A 49 7.10 4.63 -3.43
C VAL A 49 7.93 3.42 -3.85
N PHE A 50 7.81 2.30 -3.13
CA PHE A 50 8.51 1.07 -3.47
C PHE A 50 8.10 0.55 -4.86
N SER A 51 6.81 0.54 -5.16
CA SER A 51 6.30 0.14 -6.48
C SER A 51 6.82 1.05 -7.59
N LEU A 52 6.87 2.37 -7.38
CA LEU A 52 7.41 3.31 -8.35
C LEU A 52 8.91 3.09 -8.64
N LEU A 53 9.69 2.79 -7.61
CA LEU A 53 11.13 2.53 -7.75
C LEU A 53 11.40 1.21 -8.48
N PHE A 54 10.68 0.14 -8.12
CA PHE A 54 10.84 -1.17 -8.75
C PHE A 54 10.38 -1.18 -10.22
N LEU A 55 9.25 -0.55 -10.52
CA LEU A 55 8.76 -0.46 -11.91
C LEU A 55 9.69 0.42 -12.76
N ASN A 56 10.26 1.50 -12.22
CA ASN A 56 11.22 2.31 -12.97
C ASN A 56 12.50 1.54 -13.30
N GLN A 57 13.08 0.78 -12.36
CA GLN A 57 14.26 -0.03 -12.66
C GLN A 57 13.97 -1.08 -13.74
N PHE A 58 12.79 -1.68 -13.71
CA PHE A 58 12.39 -2.66 -14.74
C PHE A 58 12.17 -2.06 -16.14
N VAL A 59 11.80 -0.78 -16.21
CA VAL A 59 11.55 -0.07 -17.49
C VAL A 59 12.82 0.60 -18.04
N VAL A 60 13.80 0.95 -17.19
CA VAL A 60 14.98 1.73 -17.56
C VAL A 60 16.22 0.88 -17.88
N GLU A 61 16.16 -0.44 -17.74
CA GLU A 61 17.27 -1.35 -18.12
C GLU A 61 17.00 -2.22 -19.37
N PRO A 62 16.54 -1.68 -20.52
CA PRO A 62 16.47 -2.46 -21.76
C PRO A 62 17.82 -2.56 -22.48
N SER A 63 18.83 -1.75 -22.11
CA SER A 63 20.08 -1.63 -22.88
C SER A 63 20.83 -2.95 -22.98
N GLU A 64 20.96 -3.69 -21.89
CA GLU A 64 21.72 -4.95 -21.88
C GLU A 64 20.98 -6.07 -22.63
N LEU A 65 19.65 -6.07 -22.62
CA LEU A 65 18.85 -7.06 -23.33
C LEU A 65 18.85 -6.79 -24.85
N THR A 66 18.78 -5.52 -25.26
CA THR A 66 18.79 -5.15 -26.69
C THR A 66 20.10 -5.44 -27.40
N THR A 67 21.24 -5.27 -26.73
CA THR A 67 22.55 -5.61 -27.32
C THR A 67 22.70 -7.11 -27.58
N ASN A 68 22.22 -7.95 -26.67
CA ASN A 68 22.29 -9.40 -26.84
C ASN A 68 21.35 -9.91 -27.95
N ILE A 69 20.15 -9.31 -28.07
CA ILE A 69 19.22 -9.65 -29.16
C ILE A 69 19.78 -9.21 -30.52
N ASN A 70 20.36 -8.01 -30.61
CA ASN A 70 20.97 -7.54 -31.86
C ASN A 70 22.11 -8.46 -32.32
N TYR A 71 22.97 -8.91 -31.39
CA TYR A 71 24.04 -9.86 -31.70
C TYR A 71 23.49 -11.19 -32.25
N LEU A 72 22.46 -11.75 -31.60
CA LEU A 72 21.83 -13.00 -32.04
C LEU A 72 21.14 -12.87 -33.41
N VAL A 73 20.49 -11.73 -33.66
CA VAL A 73 19.84 -11.44 -34.95
C VAL A 73 20.87 -11.26 -36.05
N GLU A 74 21.98 -10.59 -35.77
CA GLU A 74 23.07 -10.37 -36.72
C GLU A 74 23.72 -11.72 -37.11
N GLU A 75 24.03 -12.57 -36.13
CA GLU A 75 24.58 -13.91 -36.36
C GLU A 75 23.62 -14.79 -37.20
N LEU A 76 22.34 -14.88 -36.82
CA LEU A 76 21.33 -15.63 -37.57
C LEU A 76 21.10 -15.09 -38.99
N SER A 77 21.15 -13.76 -39.16
CA SER A 77 21.01 -13.14 -40.49
C SER A 77 22.23 -13.42 -41.36
N SER A 78 23.43 -13.43 -40.79
CA SER A 78 24.67 -13.69 -41.51
C SER A 78 24.77 -15.14 -42.00
N GLU A 79 24.35 -16.13 -41.20
CA GLU A 79 24.23 -17.52 -41.66
C GLU A 79 23.13 -17.68 -42.73
N SER A 80 22.04 -16.92 -42.64
CA SER A 80 20.97 -16.95 -43.66
C SER A 80 21.42 -16.38 -45.01
N ILE A 81 22.29 -15.36 -45.02
CA ILE A 81 22.82 -14.76 -46.25
C ILE A 81 23.85 -15.68 -46.91
N VAL A 82 24.65 -16.39 -46.12
CA VAL A 82 25.62 -17.36 -46.65
C VAL A 82 24.92 -18.55 -47.31
N SER A 83 23.79 -19.02 -46.76
CA SER A 83 23.01 -20.12 -47.36
C SER A 83 22.22 -19.74 -48.61
N LEU A 84 21.86 -18.46 -48.79
CA LEU A 84 21.20 -17.97 -50.02
C LEU A 84 22.16 -17.67 -51.19
N SER A 85 23.46 -17.61 -50.92
CA SER A 85 24.50 -17.33 -51.92
C SER A 85 25.14 -18.57 -52.56
N MET A 86 24.74 -19.77 -52.11
CA MET A 86 25.25 -21.06 -52.59
C MET A 86 24.36 -21.74 -53.64
N ASP A 87 23.29 -21.08 -54.11
CA ASP A 87 22.52 -21.48 -55.30
C ASP A 87 22.87 -20.61 -56.52
#